data_AF-A0A7J9K6T1-F1
#
_entry.id   AF-A0A7J9K6T1-F1
#
_cell.length_a   1.000
_cell.length_b   1.000
_cell.length_c   1.000
_cell.angle_alpha   90.00
_cell.angle_beta   90.00
_cell.angle_gamma   90.00
#
_symmetry.space_group_name_H-M   'P 1'
#
loop_
_entity.id
_entity.type
_entity.pdbx_description
1 polymer ?
#
loop_
_entity_poly.entity_id
_entity_poly.type
_entity_poly.pdbx_seq_one_letter_code
_entity_poly.pdbx_strand_id
1 'polypeptide(L)'
;MVFRFGTDAHLYDDPDDVSIAPILDSKYDSEKCEALKRLLALVAQGLDVSNLFPQVVKNVASQSLELKKLVYLYVLHYAEKNCLHVIAPLVLVAVNRCARDPTVYVRKCAANALPKLHDLRLEEQKSSIEEIVRILLNDHSPAVVGAAAAAFASVIARHGLVKESIMSSLQCTDNFHSEKDVSDDDFRLAKESNHSGACDSEFINMVSRCYIEGPDEYFSR
;
A
#
# COMPACT_ATOMS: atom_id res chain seq x y z
N MET A 1 25.51 -22.55 -44.12
CA MET A 1 25.18 -21.25 -43.49
C MET A 1 24.86 -21.55 -42.04
N VAL A 2 25.82 -21.40 -41.12
CA VAL A 2 25.64 -21.70 -39.70
C VAL A 2 25.86 -20.39 -38.95
N PHE A 3 24.81 -19.88 -38.34
CA PHE A 3 24.88 -18.70 -37.47
C PHE A 3 25.69 -19.09 -36.22
N ARG A 4 26.87 -18.51 -36.07
CA ARG A 4 27.63 -18.57 -34.82
C ARG A 4 26.96 -17.59 -33.85
N PHE A 5 26.19 -18.12 -32.91
CA PHE A 5 25.82 -17.40 -31.71
C PHE A 5 27.12 -17.10 -30.94
N GLY A 6 27.47 -15.81 -30.86
CA GLY A 6 28.55 -15.35 -30.01
C GLY A 6 28.17 -15.58 -28.55
N THR A 7 28.90 -16.49 -27.91
CA THR A 7 28.97 -16.65 -26.47
C THR A 7 29.73 -15.45 -25.89
N ASP A 8 28.98 -14.47 -25.37
CA ASP A 8 29.51 -13.27 -24.68
C ASP A 8 29.20 -13.29 -23.17
N ALA A 9 28.92 -14.49 -22.63
CA ALA A 9 28.58 -14.67 -21.22
C ALA A 9 29.81 -14.66 -20.30
N HIS A 10 31.00 -15.00 -20.83
CA HIS A 10 32.22 -15.09 -20.03
C HIS A 10 32.83 -13.74 -19.63
N LEU A 11 32.33 -12.62 -20.14
CA LEU A 11 32.80 -11.28 -19.75
C LEU A 11 32.30 -10.82 -18.37
N TYR A 12 31.44 -11.63 -17.74
CA TYR A 12 30.80 -11.36 -16.45
C TYR A 12 31.07 -12.45 -15.38
N ASP A 13 31.92 -13.44 -15.69
CA ASP A 13 32.16 -14.61 -14.83
C ASP A 13 33.27 -14.41 -13.77
N ASP A 14 33.93 -13.25 -13.72
CA ASP A 14 34.94 -12.96 -12.70
C ASP A 14 34.39 -12.04 -11.61
N PRO A 15 33.95 -12.58 -10.46
CA PRO A 15 33.33 -11.80 -9.38
C PRO A 15 34.32 -10.87 -8.67
N ASP A 16 35.63 -11.06 -8.87
CA ASP A 16 36.68 -10.33 -8.15
C ASP A 16 37.37 -9.23 -8.99
N ASP A 17 37.21 -9.21 -10.31
CA ASP A 17 38.23 -8.55 -11.16
C ASP A 17 37.94 -7.09 -11.56
N VAL A 18 36.77 -6.52 -11.20
CA VAL A 18 36.59 -5.06 -11.30
C VAL A 18 35.74 -4.52 -10.16
N SER A 19 36.39 -3.86 -9.19
CA SER A 19 35.71 -3.03 -8.20
C SER A 19 34.81 -2.03 -8.92
N ILE A 20 33.49 -2.18 -8.79
CA ILE A 20 32.48 -1.39 -9.52
C ILE A 20 32.55 0.10 -9.14
N ALA A 21 32.96 0.38 -7.89
CA ALA A 21 33.04 1.74 -7.35
C ALA A 21 33.92 2.69 -8.19
N PRO A 22 35.19 2.37 -8.50
CA PRO A 22 36.02 3.25 -9.33
C PRO A 22 35.48 3.46 -10.76
N ILE A 23 34.73 2.51 -11.33
CA ILE A 23 34.14 2.68 -12.66
C ILE A 23 32.94 3.65 -12.62
N LEU A 24 32.15 3.64 -11.53
CA LEU A 24 31.05 4.61 -11.33
C LEU A 24 31.55 6.06 -11.20
N ASP A 25 32.81 6.23 -10.84
CA ASP A 25 33.51 7.51 -10.74
C ASP A 25 34.20 7.94 -12.05
N SER A 26 34.07 7.14 -13.12
CA SER A 26 34.66 7.44 -14.42
C SER A 26 34.17 8.79 -14.98
N LYS A 27 34.96 9.36 -15.89
CA LYS A 27 34.59 10.54 -16.67
C LYS A 27 33.68 10.19 -17.85
N TYR A 28 33.65 8.92 -18.25
CA TYR A 28 32.94 8.46 -19.44
C TYR A 28 31.62 7.79 -19.06
N ASP A 29 30.53 8.29 -19.63
CA ASP A 29 29.19 7.74 -19.35
C ASP A 29 29.04 6.28 -19.82
N SER A 30 29.78 5.85 -20.85
CA SER A 30 29.81 4.45 -21.31
C SER A 30 30.32 3.48 -20.25
N GLU A 31 31.39 3.85 -19.53
CA GLU A 31 31.96 3.04 -18.45
C GLU A 31 31.03 2.97 -17.25
N LYS A 32 30.40 4.10 -16.90
CA LYS A 32 29.38 4.15 -15.84
C LYS A 32 28.16 3.30 -16.17
N CYS A 33 27.71 3.31 -17.43
CA CYS A 33 26.61 2.46 -17.89
C CYS A 33 26.95 0.98 -17.69
N GLU A 34 28.17 0.56 -18.04
CA GLU A 34 28.60 -0.83 -17.87
C GLU A 34 28.69 -1.22 -16.38
N ALA A 35 29.23 -0.33 -15.55
CA ALA A 35 29.25 -0.49 -14.10
C ALA A 35 27.84 -0.65 -13.51
N LEU A 36 26.90 0.19 -13.94
CA LEU A 36 25.51 0.14 -13.49
C LEU A 36 24.74 -1.10 -13.97
N LYS A 37 25.01 -1.58 -15.19
CA LYS A 37 24.45 -2.86 -15.68
C LYS A 37 24.92 -4.03 -14.83
N ARG A 38 26.21 -4.09 -14.52
CA ARG A 38 26.78 -5.08 -13.59
C ARG A 38 26.18 -4.97 -12.20
N LEU A 39 26.04 -3.75 -11.69
CA LEU A 39 25.45 -3.50 -10.38
C LEU A 39 23.98 -3.96 -10.32
N LEU A 40 23.18 -3.70 -11.36
CA LEU A 40 21.81 -4.22 -11.48
C LEU A 40 21.77 -5.75 -11.61
N ALA A 41 22.76 -6.37 -12.24
CA ALA A 41 22.88 -7.83 -12.29
C ALA A 41 23.15 -8.43 -10.90
N LEU A 42 24.04 -7.83 -10.10
CA LEU A 42 24.26 -8.24 -8.70
C LEU A 42 23.00 -8.08 -7.84
N VAL A 43 22.28 -6.97 -8.04
CA VAL A 43 20.97 -6.73 -7.41
C VAL A 43 19.96 -7.83 -7.78
N ALA A 44 19.91 -8.25 -9.05
CA ALA A 44 19.04 -9.32 -9.52
C ALA A 44 19.42 -10.70 -8.94
N GLN A 45 20.71 -10.90 -8.61
CA GLN A 45 21.19 -12.08 -7.88
C GLN A 45 20.90 -12.00 -6.36
N GLY A 46 20.32 -10.89 -5.88
CA GLY A 46 19.97 -10.70 -4.47
C GLY A 46 21.10 -10.18 -3.59
N LEU A 47 22.23 -9.79 -4.16
CA LEU A 47 23.35 -9.20 -3.42
C LEU A 47 23.03 -7.75 -3.03
N ASP A 48 23.36 -7.38 -1.80
CA ASP A 48 23.24 -6.00 -1.34
C ASP A 48 24.44 -5.17 -1.82
N VAL A 49 24.14 -4.14 -2.59
CA VAL A 49 25.11 -3.16 -3.12
C VAL A 49 24.70 -1.73 -2.73
N SER A 50 23.86 -1.58 -1.70
CA SER A 50 23.38 -0.30 -1.16
C SER A 50 24.51 0.66 -0.80
N ASN A 51 25.67 0.14 -0.42
CA ASN A 51 26.87 0.93 -0.12
C ASN A 51 27.34 1.81 -1.29
N LEU A 52 26.96 1.49 -2.53
CA LEU A 52 27.26 2.28 -3.73
C LEU A 52 26.19 3.32 -4.06
N PHE A 53 25.11 3.42 -3.28
CA PHE A 53 23.98 4.33 -3.53
C PHE A 53 24.40 5.80 -3.74
N PRO A 54 25.29 6.41 -2.92
CA PRO A 54 25.73 7.79 -3.16
C PRO A 54 26.47 7.97 -4.50
N GLN A 55 27.26 6.96 -4.91
CA GLN A 55 28.00 6.96 -6.17
C GLN A 55 27.09 6.79 -7.39
N VAL A 56 25.98 6.08 -7.23
CA VAL A 56 24.96 5.93 -8.28
C VAL A 56 24.13 7.20 -8.41
N VAL A 57 23.64 7.76 -7.31
CA VAL A 57 22.71 8.91 -7.33
C VAL A 57 23.34 10.21 -7.84
N LYS A 58 24.65 10.43 -7.64
CA LYS A 58 25.32 11.61 -8.24
C LYS A 58 25.24 11.64 -9.77
N ASN A 59 25.02 10.50 -10.42
CA ASN A 59 24.92 10.40 -11.87
C ASN A 59 23.52 10.75 -12.42
N VAL A 60 22.52 11.05 -11.57
CA VAL A 60 21.18 11.55 -11.99
C VAL A 60 21.29 12.83 -12.83
N ALA A 61 22.32 13.66 -12.57
CA ALA A 61 22.58 14.90 -13.28
C ALA A 61 23.27 14.74 -14.66
N SER A 62 23.67 13.53 -15.05
CA SER A 62 24.26 13.29 -16.39
C SER A 62 23.28 13.69 -17.50
N GLN A 63 23.75 13.95 -18.72
CA GLN A 63 22.88 14.17 -19.88
C GLN A 63 22.56 12.87 -20.63
N SER A 64 23.32 11.80 -20.40
CA SER A 64 23.12 10.49 -21.03
C SER A 64 21.79 9.86 -20.58
N LEU A 65 20.88 9.66 -21.53
CA LEU A 65 19.59 9.02 -21.27
C LEU A 65 19.73 7.56 -20.85
N GLU A 66 20.71 6.85 -21.41
CA GLU A 66 20.98 5.46 -21.04
C GLU A 66 21.43 5.37 -19.57
N LEU A 67 22.36 6.24 -19.18
CA LEU A 67 22.86 6.29 -17.81
C LEU A 67 21.75 6.63 -16.82
N LYS A 68 20.92 7.63 -17.15
CA LYS A 68 19.74 7.98 -16.34
C LYS A 68 18.82 6.80 -16.14
N LYS A 69 18.45 6.08 -17.21
CA LYS A 69 17.55 4.92 -17.12
C LYS A 69 18.09 3.88 -16.13
N LEU A 70 19.38 3.59 -16.18
CA LEU A 70 20.02 2.64 -15.27
C LEU A 70 20.05 3.14 -13.82
N VAL A 71 20.37 4.42 -13.61
CA VAL A 71 20.32 5.05 -12.28
C VAL A 71 18.90 5.02 -11.71
N TYR A 72 17.89 5.32 -12.52
CA TYR A 72 16.48 5.25 -12.10
C TYR A 72 16.04 3.82 -11.77
N LEU A 73 16.43 2.83 -12.58
CA LEU A 73 16.14 1.42 -12.29
C LEU A 73 16.76 0.98 -10.95
N TYR A 74 17.99 1.41 -10.68
CA TYR A 74 18.65 1.15 -9.41
C TYR A 74 17.91 1.80 -8.23
N VAL A 75 17.63 3.11 -8.32
CA VAL A 75 16.92 3.83 -7.26
C VAL A 75 15.52 3.26 -7.02
N LEU A 76 14.81 2.87 -8.08
CA LEU A 76 13.48 2.27 -8.00
C LEU A 76 13.53 0.91 -7.29
N HIS A 77 14.50 0.05 -7.60
CA HIS A 77 14.69 -1.22 -6.91
C HIS A 77 14.82 -1.03 -5.39
N TYR A 78 15.62 -0.06 -4.95
CA TYR A 78 15.80 0.21 -3.52
C TYR A 78 14.63 0.98 -2.89
N ALA A 79 13.89 1.77 -3.68
CA ALA A 79 12.63 2.37 -3.24
C ALA A 79 11.56 1.32 -2.94
N GLU A 80 11.42 0.32 -3.81
CA GLU A 80 10.49 -0.80 -3.67
C GLU A 80 10.86 -1.73 -2.51
N LYS A 81 12.15 -1.87 -2.20
CA LYS A 81 12.65 -2.61 -1.01
C LYS A 81 12.46 -1.90 0.34
N ASN A 82 11.67 -0.81 0.39
CA ASN A 82 11.27 0.00 1.57
C ASN A 82 12.09 1.28 1.87
N CYS A 83 12.58 2.02 0.88
CA CYS A 83 12.81 3.47 1.06
C CYS A 83 11.51 4.30 0.95
N LEU A 84 10.34 3.66 1.04
CA LEU A 84 9.03 4.29 1.13
C LEU A 84 8.94 5.37 2.23
N HIS A 85 9.72 5.26 3.31
CA HIS A 85 9.77 6.27 4.37
C HIS A 85 10.22 7.66 3.89
N VAL A 86 11.12 7.76 2.90
CA VAL A 86 11.62 9.08 2.43
C VAL A 86 10.56 9.79 1.58
N ILE A 87 9.73 9.03 0.86
CA ILE A 87 8.67 9.58 0.00
C ILE A 87 7.32 9.71 0.72
N ALA A 88 7.12 9.01 1.83
CA ALA A 88 5.85 8.97 2.56
C ALA A 88 5.34 10.37 3.01
N PRO A 89 6.18 11.30 3.50
CA PRO A 89 5.73 12.66 3.81
C PRO A 89 5.22 13.43 2.56
N LEU A 90 5.85 13.23 1.41
CA LEU A 90 5.42 13.87 0.15
C LEU A 90 4.08 13.31 -0.33
N VAL A 91 3.92 11.98 -0.25
CA VAL A 91 2.67 11.30 -0.60
C VAL A 91 1.53 11.75 0.32
N LEU A 92 1.79 11.86 1.62
CA LEU A 92 0.81 12.35 2.59
C LEU A 92 0.32 13.77 2.28
N VAL A 93 1.24 14.69 1.97
CA VAL A 93 0.90 16.06 1.59
C VAL A 93 0.06 16.10 0.30
N ALA A 94 0.42 15.27 -0.69
CA ALA A 94 -0.32 15.18 -1.94
C ALA A 94 -1.75 14.66 -1.72
N VAL A 95 -1.91 13.58 -0.95
CA VAL A 95 -3.23 12.99 -0.65
C VAL A 95 -4.10 13.98 0.14
N ASN A 96 -3.53 14.71 1.11
CA ASN A 96 -4.28 15.73 1.86
C ASN A 96 -4.82 16.83 0.93
N ARG A 97 -4.02 17.29 -0.03
CA ARG A 97 -4.49 18.22 -1.06
C ARG A 97 -5.62 17.64 -1.90
N CYS A 98 -5.48 16.39 -2.37
CA CYS A 98 -6.51 15.73 -3.15
C CYS A 98 -7.82 15.54 -2.38
N ALA A 99 -7.77 15.33 -1.06
CA ALA A 99 -8.97 15.19 -0.22
C ALA A 99 -9.80 16.47 -0.13
N ARG A 100 -9.20 17.64 -0.40
CA ARG A 100 -9.86 18.96 -0.39
C ARG A 100 -10.15 19.51 -1.80
N ASP A 101 -9.93 18.71 -2.84
CA ASP A 101 -10.12 19.13 -4.22
C ASP A 101 -11.61 19.38 -4.54
N PRO A 102 -11.98 20.42 -5.30
CA PRO A 102 -13.37 20.66 -5.67
C PRO A 102 -13.99 19.50 -6.49
N THR A 103 -13.15 18.70 -7.18
CA THR A 103 -13.58 17.62 -8.06
C THR A 103 -13.83 16.34 -7.27
N VAL A 104 -15.06 15.82 -7.35
CA VAL A 104 -15.49 14.56 -6.69
C VAL A 104 -14.56 13.38 -7.01
N TYR A 105 -14.16 13.25 -8.28
CA TYR A 105 -13.27 12.19 -8.73
C TYR A 105 -11.91 12.22 -8.03
N VAL A 106 -11.32 13.41 -7.85
CA VAL A 106 -10.01 13.57 -7.21
C VAL A 106 -10.08 13.21 -5.73
N ARG A 107 -11.16 13.61 -5.04
CA ARG A 107 -11.39 13.22 -3.63
C ARG A 107 -11.60 11.72 -3.48
N LYS A 108 -12.32 11.07 -4.41
CA LYS A 108 -12.45 9.61 -4.45
C LYS A 108 -11.09 8.92 -4.64
N CYS A 109 -10.21 9.46 -5.49
CA CYS A 109 -8.85 8.95 -5.64
C CYS A 109 -8.05 9.09 -4.34
N ALA A 110 -8.21 10.19 -3.60
CA ALA A 110 -7.59 10.36 -2.29
C ALA A 110 -8.04 9.29 -1.30
N ALA A 111 -9.35 8.98 -1.27
CA ALA A 111 -9.91 7.91 -0.44
C ALA A 111 -9.30 6.53 -0.77
N ASN A 112 -9.16 6.20 -2.06
CA ASN A 112 -8.55 4.93 -2.48
C ASN A 112 -7.05 4.82 -2.17
N ALA A 113 -6.37 5.94 -1.91
CA ALA A 113 -4.96 5.95 -1.53
C ALA A 113 -4.74 5.70 -0.02
N LEU A 114 -5.77 5.87 0.82
CA LEU A 114 -5.69 5.70 2.28
C LEU A 114 -5.08 4.37 2.74
N PRO A 115 -5.42 3.20 2.16
CA PRO A 115 -4.86 1.94 2.64
C PRO A 115 -3.35 1.87 2.38
N LYS A 116 -2.91 2.38 1.23
CA LYS A 116 -1.49 2.45 0.89
C LYS A 116 -0.75 3.43 1.79
N LEU A 117 -1.39 4.53 2.18
CA LEU A 117 -0.83 5.54 3.08
C LEU A 117 -0.60 4.98 4.49
N HIS A 118 -1.51 4.11 4.96
CA HIS A 118 -1.37 3.39 6.23
C HIS A 118 -0.19 2.39 6.21
N ASP A 119 0.00 1.68 5.09
CA ASP A 119 1.07 0.69 4.93
C ASP A 119 2.49 1.31 5.00
N LEU A 120 2.62 2.63 4.82
CA LEU A 120 3.90 3.35 4.89
C LEU A 120 4.49 3.47 6.31
N ARG A 121 3.89 2.83 7.33
CA ARG A 121 4.32 2.85 8.74
C ARG A 121 4.58 4.27 9.27
N LEU A 122 3.73 5.20 8.86
CA LEU A 122 3.78 6.59 9.30
C LEU A 122 3.16 6.74 10.71
N GLU A 123 3.69 6.01 11.71
CA GLU A 123 3.21 6.13 13.09
C GLU A 123 3.28 7.59 13.60
N GLU A 124 4.28 8.34 13.15
CA GLU A 124 4.45 9.76 13.45
C GLU A 124 3.46 10.69 12.69
N GLN A 125 2.76 10.21 11.66
CA GLN A 125 1.81 11.01 10.86
C GLN A 125 0.35 10.58 11.05
N LYS A 126 0.06 9.81 12.10
CA LYS A 126 -1.28 9.34 12.42
C LYS A 126 -2.32 10.48 12.44
N SER A 127 -1.98 11.62 13.02
CA SER A 127 -2.84 12.82 13.09
C SER A 127 -3.23 13.35 11.71
N SER A 128 -2.30 13.39 10.77
CA SER A 128 -2.54 13.83 9.40
C SER A 128 -3.45 12.86 8.64
N ILE A 129 -3.25 11.55 8.85
CA ILE A 129 -4.10 10.52 8.22
C ILE A 129 -5.52 10.58 8.79
N GLU A 130 -5.67 10.71 10.11
CA GLU A 130 -6.97 10.91 10.78
C GLU A 130 -7.70 12.12 10.23
N GLU A 131 -6.99 13.23 9.98
CA GLU A 131 -7.57 14.43 9.38
C GLU A 131 -8.12 14.15 7.97
N ILE A 132 -7.35 13.47 7.13
CA ILE A 132 -7.75 13.13 5.75
C ILE A 132 -8.98 12.22 5.77
N VAL A 133 -8.97 11.17 6.60
CA VAL A 133 -10.10 10.25 6.76
C VAL A 133 -11.36 11.01 7.20
N ARG A 134 -11.23 11.90 8.19
CA ARG A 134 -12.34 12.74 8.67
C ARG A 134 -12.89 13.65 7.58
N ILE A 135 -12.04 14.25 6.74
CA ILE A 135 -12.47 15.08 5.60
C ILE A 135 -13.30 14.24 4.62
N LEU A 136 -12.80 13.06 4.23
CA LEU A 136 -13.41 12.22 3.20
C LEU A 136 -14.68 11.51 3.66
N LEU A 137 -14.79 11.16 4.95
CA LEU A 137 -16.02 10.59 5.52
C LEU A 137 -17.12 11.65 5.71
N ASN A 138 -16.74 12.92 5.85
CA ASN A 138 -17.67 14.06 5.91
C ASN A 138 -17.94 14.70 4.53
N ASP A 139 -17.60 14.02 3.42
CA ASP A 139 -17.81 14.54 2.08
C ASP A 139 -19.31 14.64 1.74
N HIS A 140 -19.67 15.63 0.92
CA HIS A 140 -21.03 15.77 0.41
C HIS A 140 -21.39 14.73 -0.66
N SER A 141 -20.39 14.10 -1.30
CA SER A 141 -20.60 13.09 -2.32
C SER A 141 -20.64 11.68 -1.73
N PRO A 142 -21.74 10.92 -1.88
CA PRO A 142 -21.82 9.53 -1.43
C PRO A 142 -20.75 8.63 -2.04
N ALA A 143 -20.30 8.93 -3.27
CA ALA A 143 -19.25 8.16 -3.94
C ALA A 143 -17.87 8.29 -3.27
N VAL A 144 -17.60 9.44 -2.64
CA VAL A 144 -16.36 9.67 -1.89
C VAL A 144 -16.46 9.03 -0.52
N VAL A 145 -17.59 9.21 0.18
CA VAL A 145 -17.84 8.59 1.49
C VAL A 145 -17.77 7.07 1.40
N GLY A 146 -18.40 6.48 0.37
CA GLY A 146 -18.35 5.03 0.14
C GLY A 146 -16.94 4.50 -0.13
N ALA A 147 -16.13 5.24 -0.91
CA ALA A 147 -14.73 4.89 -1.14
C ALA A 147 -13.89 5.00 0.14
N ALA A 148 -14.11 6.04 0.95
CA ALA A 148 -13.42 6.24 2.22
C ALA A 148 -13.79 5.15 3.24
N ALA A 149 -15.07 4.78 3.34
CA ALA A 149 -15.54 3.69 4.19
C ALA A 149 -14.95 2.33 3.76
N ALA A 150 -14.92 2.04 2.46
CA ALA A 150 -14.31 0.82 1.93
C ALA A 150 -12.80 0.75 2.21
N ALA A 151 -12.09 1.87 2.01
CA ALA A 151 -10.67 1.97 2.35
C ALA A 151 -10.42 1.75 3.85
N PHE A 152 -11.24 2.35 4.71
CA PHE A 152 -11.17 2.19 6.16
C PHE A 152 -11.44 0.74 6.60
N ALA A 153 -12.47 0.10 6.03
CA ALA A 153 -12.76 -1.32 6.25
C ALA A 153 -11.57 -2.21 5.86
N SER A 154 -10.91 -1.93 4.72
CA SER A 154 -9.71 -2.66 4.31
C SER A 154 -8.54 -2.49 5.27
N VAL A 155 -8.34 -1.30 5.84
CA VAL A 155 -7.28 -1.07 6.85
C VAL A 155 -7.58 -1.84 8.14
N ILE A 156 -8.82 -1.79 8.64
CA ILE A 156 -9.25 -2.57 9.81
C ILE A 156 -9.03 -4.07 9.57
N ALA A 157 -9.38 -4.53 8.37
CA ALA A 157 -9.23 -5.92 7.99
C ALA A 157 -7.78 -6.41 8.08
N ARG A 158 -6.84 -5.57 7.62
CA ARG A 158 -5.41 -5.86 7.60
C ARG A 158 -4.76 -5.77 8.99
N HIS A 159 -5.20 -4.84 9.83
CA HIS A 159 -4.50 -4.50 11.07
C HIS A 159 -5.11 -5.07 12.35
N GLY A 160 -6.30 -5.69 12.33
CA GLY A 160 -6.78 -6.24 13.60
C GLY A 160 -8.05 -7.08 13.69
N LEU A 161 -8.84 -7.39 12.65
CA LEU A 161 -10.12 -8.08 12.92
C LEU A 161 -10.58 -9.19 11.97
N VAL A 162 -9.92 -9.56 10.86
CA VAL A 162 -10.49 -10.64 10.02
C VAL A 162 -10.37 -12.03 10.68
N LYS A 163 -9.25 -12.31 11.37
CA LYS A 163 -8.99 -13.65 11.91
C LYS A 163 -9.71 -13.92 13.24
N GLU A 164 -9.85 -12.90 14.09
CA GLU A 164 -10.49 -13.01 15.42
C GLU A 164 -12.00 -12.69 15.36
N SER A 165 -12.45 -11.77 14.50
CA SER A 165 -13.86 -11.34 14.47
C SER A 165 -14.78 -12.33 13.73
N ILE A 166 -14.28 -13.04 12.71
CA ILE A 166 -15.06 -14.10 12.03
C ILE A 166 -15.09 -15.38 12.87
N MET A 167 -14.03 -15.69 13.62
CA MET A 167 -13.96 -16.91 14.42
C MET A 167 -14.72 -16.81 15.75
N SER A 168 -14.80 -15.61 16.34
CA SER A 168 -15.61 -15.36 17.54
C SER A 168 -17.12 -15.30 17.24
N SER A 169 -17.50 -14.76 16.07
CA SER A 169 -18.92 -14.66 15.68
C SER A 169 -19.53 -15.99 15.23
N LEU A 170 -18.72 -17.02 14.97
CA LEU A 170 -19.16 -18.38 14.61
C LEU A 170 -19.18 -19.35 15.80
N GLN A 171 -18.79 -18.91 17.01
CA GLN A 171 -18.85 -19.71 18.24
C GLN A 171 -20.07 -19.44 19.12
N CYS A 172 -21.12 -18.78 18.61
CA CYS A 172 -22.46 -18.99 19.18
C CYS A 172 -23.05 -20.29 18.59
N THR A 173 -22.43 -21.42 18.95
CA THR A 173 -23.07 -22.74 18.88
C THR A 173 -24.28 -22.75 19.81
N ASP A 174 -25.41 -23.12 19.24
CA ASP A 174 -26.45 -23.97 19.80
C ASP A 174 -26.32 -24.31 21.30
N ASN A 175 -27.25 -23.84 22.12
CA ASN A 175 -27.74 -24.66 23.24
C ASN A 175 -29.16 -24.27 23.64
N PHE A 176 -30.03 -25.29 23.56
CA PHE A 176 -31.43 -25.29 23.99
C PHE A 176 -31.59 -25.41 25.52
N HIS A 177 -32.76 -24.97 26.02
CA HIS A 177 -33.44 -25.30 27.31
C HIS A 177 -32.80 -24.77 28.63
N SER A 178 -33.50 -24.36 29.70
CA SER A 178 -34.92 -24.21 30.09
C SER A 178 -35.03 -23.48 31.45
N GLU A 179 -36.11 -22.68 31.64
CA GLU A 179 -36.94 -22.47 32.87
C GLU A 179 -36.46 -21.76 34.18
N LYS A 180 -37.33 -20.79 34.58
CA LYS A 180 -37.81 -20.38 35.95
C LYS A 180 -36.87 -19.58 36.87
N ASP A 181 -37.26 -18.61 37.70
CA ASP A 181 -38.54 -18.00 38.11
C ASP A 181 -38.28 -16.63 38.82
N VAL A 182 -39.27 -15.72 38.72
CA VAL A 182 -39.75 -14.61 39.59
C VAL A 182 -38.86 -14.00 40.71
N SER A 183 -38.71 -12.66 40.74
CA SER A 183 -39.14 -11.74 41.85
C SER A 183 -38.86 -10.27 41.54
N ASP A 184 -39.83 -9.40 41.86
CA ASP A 184 -39.88 -7.95 41.72
C ASP A 184 -38.98 -7.20 42.74
N ASP A 185 -38.34 -6.09 42.35
CA ASP A 185 -38.45 -4.80 43.05
C ASP A 185 -37.66 -3.65 42.36
N ASP A 186 -38.20 -2.45 42.56
CA ASP A 186 -37.98 -1.11 42.04
C ASP A 186 -36.52 -0.58 41.98
N PHE A 187 -36.14 0.15 40.90
CA PHE A 187 -35.68 1.55 40.96
C PHE A 187 -35.31 2.11 39.56
N ARG A 188 -35.78 3.34 39.31
CA ARG A 188 -35.80 4.06 38.02
C ARG A 188 -34.44 4.65 37.63
N LEU A 189 -34.15 4.71 36.32
CA LEU A 189 -33.60 5.91 35.68
C LEU A 189 -33.83 5.92 34.15
N ALA A 190 -34.53 6.97 33.74
CA ALA A 190 -34.76 7.54 32.40
C ALA A 190 -34.49 6.70 31.14
N LYS A 191 -35.61 6.35 30.50
CA LYS A 191 -35.79 5.97 29.11
C LYS A 191 -35.41 7.16 28.20
N GLU A 192 -34.35 7.04 27.41
CA GLU A 192 -34.28 7.76 26.12
C GLU A 192 -34.87 6.85 25.05
N SER A 193 -35.93 7.36 24.45
CA SER A 193 -36.74 6.70 23.44
C SER A 193 -36.00 6.59 22.11
N ASN A 194 -35.88 5.33 21.68
CA ASN A 194 -35.79 4.83 20.31
C ASN A 194 -36.21 5.82 19.20
N HIS A 195 -35.36 5.93 18.18
CA HIS A 195 -35.86 5.82 16.82
C HIS A 195 -35.11 4.70 16.09
N SER A 196 -35.89 3.67 15.77
CA SER A 196 -35.52 2.56 14.90
C SER A 196 -35.08 3.07 13.52
N GLY A 197 -33.82 2.84 13.18
CA GLY A 197 -33.43 2.64 11.79
C GLY A 197 -33.09 1.17 11.65
N ALA A 198 -34.01 0.36 11.14
CA ALA A 198 -33.68 -0.97 10.68
C ALA A 198 -32.55 -0.81 9.65
N CYS A 199 -31.32 -1.11 10.08
CA CYS A 199 -30.20 -1.20 9.16
C CYS A 199 -30.57 -2.32 8.20
N ASP A 200 -30.82 -1.92 6.96
CA ASP A 200 -31.40 -2.76 5.92
C ASP A 200 -30.62 -4.07 5.88
N SER A 201 -31.28 -5.17 6.24
CA SER A 201 -30.63 -6.49 6.30
C SER A 201 -30.06 -6.86 4.94
N GLU A 202 -30.62 -6.31 3.86
CA GLU A 202 -30.09 -6.41 2.50
C GLU A 202 -28.75 -5.69 2.33
N PHE A 203 -28.55 -4.53 2.96
CA PHE A 203 -27.29 -3.79 2.90
C PHE A 203 -26.18 -4.53 3.64
N ILE A 204 -26.46 -5.07 4.83
CA ILE A 204 -25.52 -5.91 5.58
C ILE A 204 -25.16 -7.15 4.75
N ASN A 205 -26.16 -7.84 4.19
CA ASN A 205 -25.93 -9.03 3.35
C ASN A 205 -25.18 -8.72 2.05
N MET A 206 -25.40 -7.54 1.47
CA MET A 206 -24.66 -7.07 0.30
C MET A 206 -23.19 -6.84 0.65
N VAL A 207 -22.92 -6.08 1.73
CA VAL A 207 -21.56 -5.80 2.19
C VAL A 207 -20.83 -7.08 2.59
N SER A 208 -21.50 -8.02 3.25
CA SER A 208 -20.94 -9.33 3.59
C SER A 208 -20.62 -10.17 2.35
N ARG A 209 -21.47 -10.20 1.33
CA ARG A 209 -21.18 -10.93 0.07
C ARG A 209 -20.00 -10.33 -0.69
N CYS A 210 -19.93 -9.01 -0.79
CA CYS A 210 -18.78 -8.30 -1.37
C CYS A 210 -17.45 -8.67 -0.69
N TYR A 211 -17.50 -9.04 0.59
CA TYR A 211 -16.35 -9.39 1.39
C TYR A 211 -15.90 -10.85 1.23
N ILE A 212 -16.82 -11.76 0.89
CA ILE A 212 -16.55 -13.21 0.73
C ILE A 212 -16.21 -13.57 -0.72
N GLU A 213 -16.86 -12.95 -1.70
CA GLU A 213 -16.78 -13.36 -3.10
C GLU A 213 -15.57 -12.74 -3.85
N GLY A 214 -14.94 -11.71 -3.27
CA GLY A 214 -13.84 -10.98 -3.92
C GLY A 214 -14.29 -10.18 -5.16
N PRO A 215 -13.42 -9.33 -5.73
CA PRO A 215 -13.78 -8.42 -6.82
C PRO A 215 -14.01 -9.11 -8.19
N ASP A 216 -13.72 -10.41 -8.31
CA ASP A 216 -13.64 -11.09 -9.60
C ASP A 216 -15.01 -11.54 -10.17
N GLU A 217 -16.07 -11.65 -9.35
CA GLU A 217 -17.40 -12.02 -9.84
C GLU A 217 -18.20 -10.87 -10.47
N TYR A 218 -17.77 -9.61 -10.32
CA TYR A 218 -18.49 -8.45 -10.88
C TYR A 218 -18.41 -8.33 -12.39
N PHE A 219 -17.41 -8.94 -13.02
CA PHE A 219 -17.18 -8.85 -14.47
C PHE A 219 -17.80 -9.99 -15.28
N SER A 220 -18.50 -10.92 -14.64
CA SER A 220 -19.06 -12.11 -15.30
C SER A 220 -20.60 -12.10 -15.43
N ARG A 221 -21.27 -10.94 -15.27
CA ARG A 221 -22.71 -10.79 -15.52
C ARG A 221 -23.02 -9.60 -16.43
#